data_AF-A0A1W9QZ71-F1
#
_entry.id   AF-A0A1W9QZ71-F1
#
_cell.length_a   1.000
_cell.length_b   1.000
_cell.length_c   1.000
_cell.angle_alpha   90.00
_cell.angle_beta   90.00
_cell.angle_gamma   90.00
#
_symmetry.space_group_name_H-M   'P 1'
#
loop_
_entity.id
_entity.type
_entity.pdbx_description
1 polymer ?
#
loop_
_entity_poly.entity_id
_entity_poly.type
_entity_poly.pdbx_seq_one_letter_code
_entity_poly.pdbx_strand_id
1 'polypeptide(L)' 'MFEFLFKSEIINNPNFNYGESATIRNQSGLNCYKVSVKEWTKKTNAIGIFSKAGRYGGTYAHKDIAFEFGTWIINNNK' A
#
# COMPACT_ATOMS: atom_id res chain seq x y z
N MET A 1 -4.30 -5.86 6.09
CA MET A 1 -3.84 -4.61 5.45
C MET A 1 -3.35 -4.82 4.03
N PHE A 2 -2.22 -5.51 3.81
CA PHE A 2 -1.69 -5.72 2.45
C PHE A 2 -2.68 -6.48 1.56
N GLU A 3 -3.40 -7.48 2.09
CA GLU A 3 -4.36 -8.29 1.33
C GLU A 3 -5.51 -7.47 0.70
N PHE A 4 -6.12 -6.57 1.46
CA PHE A 4 -7.24 -5.79 0.96
C PHE A 4 -6.80 -4.74 -0.07
N LEU A 5 -5.65 -4.11 0.19
CA LEU A 5 -5.02 -3.21 -0.76
C LEU A 5 -4.77 -3.93 -2.08
N PHE A 6 -4.15 -5.11 -2.02
CA PHE A 6 -3.85 -5.94 -3.17
C PHE A 6 -5.10 -6.35 -3.95
N LYS A 7 -6.16 -6.79 -3.25
CA LYS A 7 -7.43 -7.16 -3.86
C LYS A 7 -8.09 -5.96 -4.56
N SER A 8 -8.08 -4.80 -3.92
CA SER A 8 -8.63 -3.57 -4.51
C SER A 8 -7.86 -3.17 -5.78
N GLU A 9 -6.53 -3.30 -5.78
CA GLU A 9 -5.73 -3.03 -6.98
C GLU A 9 -6.05 -4.00 -8.11
N ILE A 10 -6.10 -5.31 -7.85
CA ILE A 10 -6.41 -6.30 -8.90
C ILE A 10 -7.78 -6.04 -9.54
N ILE A 11 -8.77 -5.63 -8.76
CA ILE A 11 -10.13 -5.43 -9.25
C ILE A 11 -10.26 -4.09 -10.00
N ASN A 12 -9.64 -3.02 -9.48
CA ASN A 12 -9.92 -1.66 -9.92
C ASN A 12 -8.80 -1.06 -10.80
N ASN A 13 -7.65 -1.72 -10.92
CA ASN A 13 -6.47 -1.18 -11.59
C ASN A 13 -5.92 -2.17 -12.65
N PRO A 14 -6.34 -2.05 -13.92
CA PRO A 14 -5.87 -2.93 -14.99
C PRO A 14 -4.37 -2.78 -15.31
N ASN A 15 -3.72 -1.69 -14.86
CA ASN A 15 -2.29 -1.43 -15.07
C ASN A 15 -1.43 -1.84 -13.87
N PHE A 16 -2.02 -2.51 -12.88
CA PHE A 16 -1.32 -2.92 -11.67
C PHE A 16 -0.24 -3.96 -11.98
N ASN A 17 0.99 -3.69 -11.54
CA ASN A 17 2.10 -4.61 -11.71
C ASN A 17 2.11 -5.65 -10.57
N TYR A 18 1.39 -6.75 -10.83
CA TYR A 18 1.29 -7.88 -9.92
C TYR A 18 2.67 -8.47 -9.57
N GLY A 19 3.55 -8.64 -10.57
CA GLY A 19 4.87 -9.23 -10.38
C GLY A 19 5.67 -8.49 -9.32
N GLU A 20 5.77 -7.16 -9.45
CA GLU A 20 6.50 -6.38 -8.45
C GLU A 20 5.81 -6.28 -7.11
N SER A 21 4.48 -6.22 -7.09
CA SER A 21 3.76 -6.24 -5.83
C SER A 21 4.00 -7.54 -5.04
N ALA A 22 4.14 -8.68 -5.72
CA ALA A 22 4.48 -9.97 -5.12
C ALA A 22 5.95 -10.02 -4.64
N THR A 23 6.89 -9.47 -5.43
CA THR A 23 8.29 -9.32 -5.02
C THR A 23 8.42 -8.51 -3.73
N ILE A 24 7.79 -7.33 -3.67
CA ILE A 24 7.79 -6.44 -2.51
C ILE A 24 7.16 -7.14 -1.30
N ARG A 25 6.05 -7.86 -1.50
CA ARG A 25 5.39 -8.65 -0.44
C ARG A 25 6.32 -9.73 0.12
N ASN A 26 7.01 -10.48 -0.74
CA ASN A 26 7.97 -11.50 -0.34
C ASN A 26 9.15 -10.90 0.44
N GLN A 27 9.60 -9.71 0.05
CA GLN A 27 10.68 -8.99 0.74
C GLN A 27 10.22 -8.42 2.09
N SER A 28 8.95 -8.02 2.23
CA SER A 28 8.37 -7.42 3.44
C SER A 28 8.33 -8.38 4.65
N GLY A 29 8.48 -9.69 4.43
CA GLY A 29 8.65 -10.68 5.51
C GLY A 29 10.06 -10.72 6.11
N LEU A 30 11.04 -10.03 5.51
CA LEU A 30 12.37 -9.87 6.07
C LEU A 30 12.35 -8.70 7.06
N ASN A 31 12.82 -8.91 8.29
CA ASN A 31 12.78 -7.96 9.43
C ASN A 31 13.32 -6.54 9.18
N CYS A 32 13.89 -6.25 8.02
CA CYS A 32 14.46 -4.95 7.66
C CYS A 32 13.88 -4.33 6.37
N TYR A 33 12.95 -5.00 5.67
CA TYR A 33 12.47 -4.44 4.42
C TYR A 33 11.47 -3.30 4.66
N LYS A 34 11.86 -2.09 4.27
CA LYS A 34 11.04 -0.89 4.35
C LYS A 34 10.83 -0.36 2.94
N VAL A 35 9.59 -0.34 2.47
CA VAL A 35 9.19 0.31 1.23
C VAL A 35 8.34 1.54 1.54
N SER A 36 8.64 2.67 0.91
CA SER A 36 7.81 3.87 1.05
C SER A 36 6.56 3.75 0.18
N VAL A 37 5.46 4.43 0.56
CA VAL A 37 4.24 4.46 -0.28
C VAL A 37 4.53 5.03 -1.67
N LYS A 38 5.38 6.05 -1.76
CA LYS A 38 5.82 6.62 -3.03
C LYS A 38 6.47 5.58 -3.95
N GLU A 39 7.34 4.76 -3.37
CA GLU A 39 8.07 3.73 -4.09
C GLU A 39 7.17 2.55 -4.45
N TRP A 40 6.26 2.15 -3.56
CA TRP A 40 5.20 1.20 -3.84
C TRP A 40 4.40 1.64 -5.07
N THR A 41 3.78 2.83 -5.02
CA THR A 41 2.96 3.35 -6.12
C THR A 41 3.75 3.40 -7.43
N LYS A 42 5.03 3.79 -7.38
CA LYS A 42 5.88 3.86 -8.57
C LYS A 42 6.21 2.48 -9.16
N LYS A 43 6.46 1.47 -8.32
CA LYS A 43 6.84 0.11 -8.79
C LYS A 43 5.62 -0.72 -9.22
N THR A 44 4.49 -0.54 -8.54
CA THR A 44 3.30 -1.38 -8.72
C THR A 44 2.20 -0.69 -9.55
N ASN A 45 2.33 0.60 -9.85
CA ASN A 45 1.27 1.44 -10.40
C ASN A 45 0.00 1.49 -9.52
N ALA A 46 0.13 1.26 -8.21
CA ALA A 46 -1.01 1.24 -7.30
C ALA A 46 -1.79 2.58 -7.29
N ILE A 47 -3.11 2.51 -7.26
CA ILE A 47 -4.00 3.68 -7.22
C ILE A 47 -4.73 3.85 -5.87
N GLY A 48 -4.83 2.78 -5.09
CA GLY A 48 -5.52 2.71 -3.81
C GLY A 48 -4.75 3.34 -2.66
N ILE A 49 -3.42 3.42 -2.77
CA ILE A 49 -2.57 4.27 -1.92
C ILE A 49 -1.58 5.05 -2.77
N PHE A 50 -1.39 6.32 -2.40
CA PHE A 50 -0.40 7.17 -3.06
C PHE A 50 0.09 8.25 -2.11
N SER A 51 1.30 8.74 -2.38
CA SER A 51 1.87 9.87 -1.66
C SER A 51 2.14 11.03 -2.60
N LYS A 52 1.74 12.24 -2.20
CA LYS A 52 2.03 13.47 -2.95
C LYS A 52 3.01 14.34 -2.16
N ALA A 53 4.01 14.89 -2.82
CA ALA A 53 4.94 15.84 -2.23
C ALA A 53 4.40 17.29 -2.37
N GLY A 54 4.76 18.18 -1.45
CA GLY A 54 4.43 19.61 -1.49
C GLY A 54 3.78 20.13 -0.22
N ARG A 55 3.38 21.42 -0.23
CA ARG A 55 2.77 22.14 0.91
C ARG A 55 1.46 21.50 1.41
N TYR A 56 0.73 20.85 0.51
CA TYR A 56 -0.47 20.04 0.81
C TYR A 56 -0.23 18.56 0.50
N GLY A 57 1.04 18.15 0.63
CA GLY A 57 1.47 16.77 0.47
C GLY A 57 0.99 15.89 1.62
N GLY A 58 1.14 14.59 1.44
CA GLY A 58 0.68 13.58 2.39
C GLY A 58 0.56 12.22 1.74
N THR A 59 0.29 11.22 2.57
CA THR A 59 -0.10 9.88 2.13
C THR A 59 -1.62 9.78 2.17
N TYR A 60 -2.19 9.37 1.04
CA TYR A 60 -3.62 9.23 0.85
C TYR A 60 -3.95 7.77 0.56
N ALA A 61 -5.11 7.34 1.03
CA ALA A 61 -5.63 6.00 0.84
C ALA A 61 -7.13 6.05 0.57
N HIS A 62 -7.65 5.09 -0.19
CA HIS A 62 -9.10 4.91 -0.30
C HIS A 62 -9.72 4.67 1.08
N LYS A 63 -10.96 5.11 1.30
CA LYS A 63 -11.60 5.15 2.63
C LYS A 63 -11.57 3.78 3.34
N ASP A 64 -11.86 2.71 2.60
CA ASP A 64 -11.91 1.35 3.14
C ASP A 64 -10.51 0.84 3.53
N ILE A 65 -9.49 1.16 2.72
CA ILE A 65 -8.09 0.87 3.00
C ILE A 65 -7.63 1.63 4.25
N ALA A 66 -7.99 2.90 4.38
CA ALA A 66 -7.66 3.73 5.53
C ALA A 66 -8.30 3.20 6.82
N PHE A 67 -9.54 2.71 6.74
CA PHE A 67 -10.25 2.14 7.88
C PHE A 67 -9.63 0.82 8.37
N GLU A 68 -9.30 -0.09 7.43
CA GLU A 68 -8.62 -1.34 7.77
C GLU A 68 -7.25 -1.08 8.39
N PHE A 69 -6.50 -0.09 7.88
CA PHE A 69 -5.23 0.30 8.45
C PHE A 69 -5.37 0.83 9.88
N GLY A 70 -6.31 1.73 10.12
CA GLY A 70 -6.57 2.26 11.47
C GLY A 70 -6.94 1.15 12.45
N THR A 71 -7.77 0.20 12.02
CA THR A 71 -8.15 -0.97 12.83
C THR A 71 -6.94 -1.86 13.16
N TRP A 72 -6.05 -2.10 12.19
CA TRP A 72 -4.83 -2.88 12.42
C TRP A 72 -3.88 -2.21 13.43
N ILE A 73 -3.67 -0.88 13.33
CA ILE A 73 -2.85 -0.12 14.29
C ILE A 73 -3.40 -0.29 15.71
N ILE A 74 -4.71 -0.14 15.89
CA ILE A 74 -5.35 -0.24 17.21
C ILE A 74 -5.14 -1.64 17.83
N ASN A 75 -5.14 -2.68 17.00
CA ASN A 75 -5.03 -4.07 17.46
C ASN A 75 -3.58 -4.54 17.69
N ASN A 76 -2.57 -3.93 17.04
CA ASN A 76 -1.16 -4.32 17.17
C ASN A 76 -0.37 -3.44 18.16
N ASN A 77 -0.99 -2.37 18.69
CA ASN A 77 -0.44 -1.54 19.75
C ASN A 77 -1.00 -1.89 21.14
N LYS A 78 -1.35 -3.17 21.36
CA LYS A 78 -1.68 -3.73 22.68
C LYS A 78 -0.62 -4.71 23.12
#